data_AF-K9QDH2-F1
#
_entry.id   AF-K9QDH2-F1
#
_cell.length_a   1.000
_cell.length_b   1.000
_cell.length_c   1.000
_cell.angle_alpha   90.00
_cell.angle_beta   90.00
_cell.angle_gamma   90.00
#
_symmetry.space_group_name_H-M   'P 1'
#
loop_
_entity.id
_entity.type
_entity.pdbx_description
1 polymer ?
#
loop_
_entity_poly.entity_id
_entity_poly.type
_entity_poly.pdbx_seq_one_letter_code
_entity_poly.pdbx_strand_id
1 'polypeptide(L)'
;MSDPNIGRLLGKRYQLQELIGTGAMGRVYRAKDILLGGVPVAVKFLALSILNEKMRLQERFEREAKTCALLGQKSIHIVRVMDYGVDENNTPFYVMEYLQGHSLSQIIRQHHLALPRFLSMVRQISLGLQCAHDGIPVDGTIYPIIHRDIKPSNMLVIQDSSFGELVKILDFGIAKLLQGNKDQTKFYLGTLAYSSPEQMEGKELDNRSDIYSLGVMMFEMLTGKMPLVAPTHSFGAWYKTHHSVEPRSFTEVHPGLQIPQELQNLVMSCLAKAPSDRPQTVSDILKVLESIEQNYRSPIVQPNNPAPKPVASRSLTMPVEVQPKTKADVQVLPSNDEILRSVSWPDNKPIADIVFPHKIRVNNEVVPTLWVMLPQQEIIKRFACDRYNQFLFLPAPHPMALWITVIYNRKHGVKWLPYYLDLKTTFGQEIARLLANTGYYRLLFFAREAPSRCSHILLCSIAAAQRQNLEQWAKESQISASSVDPQLSKNVLKNEYERIKPQILSKLEAMATDIPLDLSS
;
A
#
# COMPACT_ATOMS: atom_id res chain seq x y z
N MET A 1 9.31 28.47 26.16
CA MET A 1 10.75 28.40 25.81
C MET A 1 10.84 27.83 24.40
N SER A 2 11.57 28.48 23.50
CA SER A 2 11.86 27.94 22.17
C SER A 2 12.71 26.68 22.32
N ASP A 3 12.34 25.60 21.62
CA ASP A 3 13.13 24.37 21.59
C ASP A 3 14.54 24.68 21.05
N PRO A 4 15.62 24.40 21.79
CA PRO A 4 16.98 24.80 21.44
C PRO A 4 17.50 24.13 20.16
N ASN A 5 16.80 23.11 19.65
CA ASN A 5 17.17 22.46 18.39
C ASN A 5 16.65 23.22 17.16
N ILE A 6 15.68 24.11 17.28
CA ILE A 6 15.11 24.80 16.13
C ILE A 6 16.13 25.80 15.55
N GLY A 7 16.41 25.68 14.25
CA GLY A 7 17.43 26.44 13.55
C GLY A 7 18.83 25.82 13.60
N ARG A 8 19.05 24.80 14.44
CA ARG A 8 20.33 24.09 14.55
C ARG A 8 20.66 23.36 13.24
N LEU A 9 21.94 23.41 12.83
CA LEU A 9 22.44 22.74 11.64
C LEU A 9 23.25 21.49 12.02
N LEU A 10 22.74 20.30 11.72
CA LEU A 10 23.43 19.03 12.00
C LEU A 10 24.28 18.60 10.81
N GLY A 11 25.50 18.12 11.09
CA GLY A 11 26.41 17.60 10.07
C GLY A 11 26.70 18.59 8.93
N LYS A 12 26.56 19.89 9.19
CA LYS A 12 26.62 20.97 8.18
C LYS A 12 25.64 20.80 7.00
N ARG A 13 24.57 20.02 7.17
CA ARG A 13 23.64 19.63 6.10
C ARG A 13 22.16 19.74 6.47
N TYR A 14 21.79 19.34 7.68
CA TYR A 14 20.38 19.23 8.07
C TYR A 14 19.99 20.36 9.02
N GLN A 15 19.26 21.34 8.50
CA GLN A 15 18.76 22.45 9.31
C GLN A 15 17.42 22.09 9.93
N LEU A 16 17.39 21.93 11.26
CA LEU A 16 16.17 21.58 11.99
C LEU A 16 15.18 22.76 11.98
N GLN A 17 13.92 22.48 11.68
CA GLN A 17 12.89 23.50 11.52
C GLN A 17 11.79 23.44 12.57
N GLU A 18 11.33 22.22 12.90
CA GLU A 18 10.11 22.04 13.67
C GLU A 18 10.14 20.69 14.38
N LEU A 19 9.69 20.64 15.63
CA LEU A 19 9.51 19.39 16.36
C LEU A 19 8.18 18.74 15.92
N ILE A 20 8.25 17.59 15.26
CA ILE A 20 7.08 16.89 14.70
C ILE A 20 6.69 15.62 15.49
N GLY A 21 7.53 15.18 16.41
CA GLY A 21 7.23 14.02 17.25
C GLY A 21 8.07 13.96 18.52
N THR A 22 7.47 13.51 19.62
CA THR A 22 8.16 13.22 20.88
C THR A 22 7.68 11.88 21.42
N GLY A 23 8.60 11.08 21.94
CA GLY A 23 8.27 9.79 22.55
C GLY A 23 9.40 9.27 23.43
N ALA A 24 9.16 8.11 24.04
CA ALA A 24 10.10 7.51 24.98
C ALA A 24 11.45 7.14 24.32
N MET A 25 11.45 6.96 23.00
CA MET A 25 12.64 6.61 22.19
C MET A 25 13.35 7.83 21.60
N GLY A 26 12.85 9.05 21.82
CA GLY A 26 13.51 10.27 21.36
C GLY A 26 12.59 11.34 20.77
N ARG A 27 13.20 12.24 20.00
CA ARG A 27 12.53 13.42 19.41
C ARG A 27 12.72 13.40 17.90
N VAL A 28 11.66 13.72 17.16
CA VAL A 28 11.66 13.78 15.70
C VAL A 28 11.40 15.21 15.27
N TYR A 29 12.26 15.72 14.40
CA TYR A 29 12.18 17.05 13.84
C TYR A 29 11.99 16.99 12.33
N ARG A 30 11.17 17.88 11.78
CA ARG A 30 11.25 18.25 10.37
C ARG A 30 12.48 19.12 10.17
N ALA A 31 13.25 18.82 9.15
CA ALA A 31 14.46 19.53 8.80
C ALA A 31 14.52 19.78 7.29
N LYS A 32 15.41 20.67 6.87
CA LYS A 32 15.79 20.90 5.47
C LYS A 32 17.18 20.34 5.22
N ASP A 33 17.32 19.53 4.17
CA ASP A 33 18.62 19.19 3.62
C ASP A 33 19.12 20.36 2.76
N ILE A 34 20.02 21.19 3.30
CA ILE A 34 20.47 22.41 2.63
C ILE A 34 21.34 22.11 1.40
N LEU A 35 21.99 20.94 1.36
CA LEU A 35 22.81 20.53 0.20
C LEU A 35 21.94 20.08 -0.97
N LEU A 36 20.76 19.55 -0.69
CA LEU A 36 19.75 19.20 -1.70
C LEU A 36 18.72 20.32 -1.91
N GLY A 37 19.13 21.59 -1.78
CA GLY A 37 18.25 22.72 -2.09
C GLY A 37 17.08 22.92 -1.11
N GLY A 38 17.19 22.40 0.11
CA GLY A 38 16.18 22.54 1.15
C GLY A 38 15.07 21.49 1.10
N VAL A 39 15.29 20.34 0.44
CA VAL A 39 14.37 19.20 0.44
C VAL A 39 14.00 18.81 1.89
N PRO A 40 12.71 18.64 2.21
CA PRO A 40 12.28 18.30 3.56
C PRO A 40 12.69 16.87 3.93
N VAL A 41 13.22 16.72 5.13
CA VAL A 41 13.59 15.43 5.73
C VAL A 41 13.10 15.36 7.18
N ALA A 42 12.98 14.16 7.74
CA ALA A 42 12.72 13.96 9.17
C ALA A 42 14.01 13.50 9.86
N VAL A 43 14.37 14.13 10.98
CA VAL A 43 15.56 13.79 11.78
C VAL A 43 15.10 13.30 13.14
N LYS A 44 15.43 12.06 13.48
CA LYS A 44 15.12 11.47 14.78
C LYS A 44 16.38 11.35 15.63
N PHE A 45 16.37 12.01 16.78
CA PHE A 45 17.37 11.84 17.83
C PHE A 45 16.98 10.69 18.74
N LEU A 46 17.96 9.88 19.13
CA LEU A 46 17.76 8.82 20.12
C LEU A 46 17.91 9.36 21.55
N ALA A 47 17.11 8.85 22.49
CA ALA A 47 17.11 9.31 23.88
C ALA A 47 18.40 8.93 24.64
N LEU A 48 18.90 9.86 25.45
CA LEU A 48 20.17 9.71 26.20
C LEU A 48 20.14 8.63 27.30
N SER A 49 18.96 8.24 27.81
CA SER A 49 18.80 7.22 28.87
C SER A 49 19.25 5.81 28.45
N ILE A 50 19.66 5.67 27.19
CA ILE A 50 20.11 4.44 26.56
C ILE A 50 21.66 4.38 26.49
N LEU A 51 22.38 5.47 26.84
CA LEU A 51 23.80 5.70 26.53
C LEU A 51 24.83 5.23 27.57
N ASN A 52 24.49 4.33 28.50
CA ASN A 52 25.43 3.95 29.56
C ASN A 52 26.62 3.08 29.09
N GLU A 53 26.69 2.65 27.82
CA GLU A 53 27.84 1.90 27.26
C GLU A 53 28.26 2.39 25.85
N LYS A 54 29.00 3.51 25.80
CA LYS A 54 29.24 4.32 24.58
C LYS A 54 29.74 3.59 23.31
N MET A 55 30.67 2.63 23.39
CA MET A 55 31.30 2.06 22.17
C MET A 55 30.46 0.97 21.49
N ARG A 56 29.84 0.04 22.25
CA ARG A 56 29.01 -1.04 21.66
C ARG A 56 27.68 -0.53 21.09
N LEU A 57 27.19 0.62 21.58
CA LEU A 57 25.94 1.23 21.15
C LEU A 57 26.06 1.90 19.78
N GLN A 58 27.22 2.48 19.46
CA GLN A 58 27.44 3.15 18.18
C GLN A 58 27.49 2.14 17.03
N GLU A 59 28.29 1.07 17.12
CA GLU A 59 28.36 0.03 16.08
C GLU A 59 27.00 -0.63 15.82
N ARG A 60 26.20 -0.84 16.89
CA ARG A 60 24.83 -1.37 16.76
C ARG A 60 23.90 -0.37 16.09
N PHE A 61 23.97 0.89 16.47
CA PHE A 61 23.18 1.96 15.85
C PHE A 61 23.48 2.07 14.35
N GLU A 62 24.75 2.06 13.97
CA GLU A 62 25.18 2.13 12.57
C GLU A 62 24.67 0.92 11.77
N ARG A 63 24.77 -0.29 12.34
CA ARG A 63 24.24 -1.52 11.72
C ARG A 63 22.72 -1.46 11.50
N GLU A 64 21.98 -0.96 12.47
CA GLU A 64 20.51 -0.85 12.39
C GLU A 64 20.07 0.25 11.42
N ALA A 65 20.74 1.42 11.42
CA ALA A 65 20.47 2.48 10.46
C ALA A 65 20.72 2.00 9.02
N LYS A 66 21.81 1.25 8.79
CA LYS A 66 22.10 0.60 7.51
C LYS A 66 21.02 -0.42 7.13
N THR A 67 20.57 -1.23 8.09
CA THR A 67 19.50 -2.21 7.88
C THR A 67 18.20 -1.53 7.47
N CYS A 68 17.80 -0.49 8.17
CA CYS A 68 16.60 0.29 7.85
C CYS A 68 16.70 0.98 6.48
N ALA A 69 17.87 1.48 6.12
CA ALA A 69 18.10 2.08 4.80
C ALA A 69 17.90 1.05 3.68
N LEU A 70 18.47 -0.16 3.83
CA LEU A 70 18.32 -1.27 2.88
C LEU A 70 16.87 -1.76 2.80
N LEU A 71 16.17 -1.83 3.93
CA LEU A 71 14.76 -2.25 3.95
C LEU A 71 13.83 -1.22 3.31
N GLY A 72 14.02 0.07 3.60
CA GLY A 72 13.25 1.16 2.97
C GLY A 72 13.53 1.32 1.48
N GLN A 73 14.67 0.83 1.01
CA GLN A 73 15.00 0.66 -0.40
C GLN A 73 14.22 -0.50 -1.04
N LYS A 74 14.16 -1.64 -0.35
CA LYS A 74 13.49 -2.85 -0.86
C LYS A 74 11.95 -2.76 -0.87
N SER A 75 11.34 -2.00 0.04
CA SER A 75 9.89 -1.95 0.18
C SER A 75 9.35 -0.54 0.30
N ILE A 76 8.39 -0.22 -0.56
CA ILE A 76 7.62 1.03 -0.50
C ILE A 76 6.82 1.15 0.80
N HIS A 77 6.56 0.04 1.50
CA HIS A 77 5.82 0.02 2.77
C HIS A 77 6.72 0.24 3.98
N ILE A 78 8.02 0.51 3.79
CA ILE A 78 8.96 0.82 4.87
C ILE A 78 9.47 2.25 4.67
N VAL A 79 9.65 2.99 5.77
CA VAL A 79 10.24 4.33 5.73
C VAL A 79 11.70 4.26 5.29
N ARG A 80 12.08 5.12 4.34
CA ARG A 80 13.46 5.20 3.86
C ARG A 80 14.33 6.01 4.82
N VAL A 81 15.31 5.34 5.43
CA VAL A 81 16.44 6.00 6.10
C VAL A 81 17.47 6.39 5.04
N MET A 82 17.93 7.63 5.10
CA MET A 82 18.80 8.25 4.09
C MET A 82 20.21 8.53 4.62
N ASP A 83 20.32 8.87 5.90
CA ASP A 83 21.60 9.22 6.53
C ASP A 83 21.55 8.94 8.03
N TYR A 84 22.71 8.88 8.69
CA TYR A 84 22.83 8.81 10.14
C TYR A 84 24.11 9.49 10.62
N GLY A 85 24.15 9.88 11.89
CA GLY A 85 25.33 10.50 12.47
C GLY A 85 25.21 10.70 13.97
N VAL A 86 26.20 11.41 14.51
CA VAL A 86 26.21 11.89 15.90
C VAL A 86 26.31 13.40 15.90
N ASP A 87 25.60 14.03 16.83
CA ASP A 87 25.69 15.48 17.02
C ASP A 87 26.93 15.86 17.87
N GLU A 88 27.15 17.15 18.07
CA GLU A 88 28.26 17.71 18.86
C GLU A 88 28.28 17.23 20.32
N ASN A 89 27.14 16.75 20.84
CA ASN A 89 26.99 16.20 22.18
C ASN A 89 27.09 14.66 22.21
N ASN A 90 27.54 14.04 21.11
CA ASN A 90 27.54 12.58 20.90
C ASN A 90 26.14 11.94 20.99
N THR A 91 25.10 12.68 20.61
CA THR A 91 23.74 12.15 20.52
C THR A 91 23.53 11.56 19.12
N PRO A 92 23.27 10.24 19.00
CA PRO A 92 22.98 9.63 17.71
C PRO A 92 21.68 10.15 17.13
N PHE A 93 21.68 10.39 15.82
CA PHE A 93 20.50 10.72 15.05
C PHE A 93 20.52 9.99 13.70
N TYR A 94 19.33 9.76 13.16
CA TYR A 94 19.19 9.33 11.76
C TYR A 94 18.20 10.21 11.03
N VAL A 95 18.39 10.27 9.72
CA VAL A 95 17.63 11.09 8.78
C VAL A 95 16.83 10.16 7.89
N MET A 96 15.54 10.43 7.76
CA MET A 96 14.60 9.64 6.97
C MET A 96 13.75 10.55 6.09
N GLU A 97 13.12 9.96 5.07
CA GLU A 97 12.19 10.68 4.21
C GLU A 97 11.11 11.39 5.04
N TYR A 98 10.83 12.65 4.71
CA TYR A 98 9.74 13.36 5.37
C TYR A 98 8.42 12.93 4.76
N LEU A 99 7.57 12.33 5.59
CA LEU A 99 6.27 11.82 5.19
C LEU A 99 5.15 12.68 5.78
N GLN A 100 4.26 13.17 4.93
CA GLN A 100 3.09 13.93 5.36
C GLN A 100 1.86 13.00 5.42
N GLY A 101 1.43 12.68 6.63
CA GLY A 101 0.32 11.76 6.85
C GLY A 101 -0.10 11.69 8.32
N HIS A 102 -0.96 10.72 8.62
CA HIS A 102 -1.45 10.47 9.98
C HIS A 102 -0.98 9.09 10.44
N SER A 103 -0.62 8.96 11.70
CA SER A 103 -0.39 7.62 12.27
C SER A 103 -1.68 6.82 12.28
N LEU A 104 -1.58 5.50 12.13
CA LEU A 104 -2.72 4.61 12.23
C LEU A 104 -3.41 4.73 13.60
N SER A 105 -2.65 5.05 14.65
CA SER A 105 -3.20 5.36 15.98
C SER A 105 -4.16 6.56 15.99
N GLN A 106 -3.92 7.57 15.16
CA GLN A 106 -4.81 8.73 15.04
C GLN A 106 -6.06 8.36 14.25
N ILE A 107 -5.91 7.52 13.23
CA ILE A 107 -7.01 7.06 12.38
C ILE A 107 -7.99 6.19 13.17
N ILE A 108 -7.49 5.17 13.89
CA ILE A 108 -8.32 4.25 14.67
C ILE A 108 -9.10 4.98 15.78
N ARG A 109 -8.51 6.04 16.37
CA ARG A 109 -9.16 6.84 17.41
C ARG A 109 -10.36 7.65 16.91
N GLN A 110 -10.37 8.03 15.63
CA GLN A 110 -11.45 8.85 15.06
C GLN A 110 -12.63 7.97 14.60
N HIS A 111 -12.34 6.88 13.89
CA HIS A 111 -13.35 5.98 13.35
C HIS A 111 -12.81 4.55 13.28
N HIS A 112 -13.70 3.57 13.51
CA HIS A 112 -13.39 2.18 13.18
C HIS A 112 -13.17 2.03 11.67
N LEU A 113 -12.23 1.18 11.26
CA LEU A 113 -11.92 1.01 9.85
C LEU A 113 -12.98 0.15 9.16
N ALA A 114 -13.53 0.65 8.04
CA ALA A 114 -14.34 -0.17 7.15
C ALA A 114 -13.49 -1.35 6.62
N LEU A 115 -14.10 -2.53 6.51
CA LEU A 115 -13.39 -3.76 6.18
C LEU A 115 -12.50 -3.67 4.92
N PRO A 116 -12.92 -3.05 3.79
CA PRO A 116 -12.04 -2.91 2.62
C PRO A 116 -10.77 -2.09 2.89
N ARG A 117 -10.90 -1.00 3.68
CA ARG A 117 -9.76 -0.16 4.06
C ARG A 117 -8.85 -0.90 5.03
N PHE A 118 -9.43 -1.64 5.99
CA PHE A 118 -8.69 -2.53 6.88
C PHE A 118 -7.86 -3.55 6.09
N LEU A 119 -8.49 -4.32 5.18
CA LEU A 119 -7.81 -5.35 4.39
C LEU A 119 -6.66 -4.75 3.57
N SER A 120 -6.90 -3.61 2.91
CA SER A 120 -5.87 -2.88 2.17
C SER A 120 -4.68 -2.50 3.07
N MET A 121 -4.93 -1.88 4.23
CA MET A 121 -3.87 -1.45 5.14
C MET A 121 -3.08 -2.62 5.70
N VAL A 122 -3.76 -3.67 6.17
CA VAL A 122 -3.10 -4.86 6.73
C VAL A 122 -2.27 -5.55 5.65
N ARG A 123 -2.76 -5.65 4.41
CA ARG A 123 -1.99 -6.20 3.29
C ARG A 123 -0.69 -5.42 3.06
N GLN A 124 -0.76 -4.08 3.04
CA GLN A 124 0.42 -3.22 2.89
C GLN A 124 1.43 -3.41 4.03
N ILE A 125 0.95 -3.46 5.28
CA ILE A 125 1.80 -3.72 6.46
C ILE A 125 2.43 -5.11 6.35
N SER A 126 1.65 -6.13 6.01
CA SER A 126 2.14 -7.50 5.83
C SER A 126 3.20 -7.61 4.73
N LEU A 127 3.05 -6.88 3.61
CA LEU A 127 4.08 -6.82 2.56
C LEU A 127 5.38 -6.16 3.05
N GLY A 128 5.28 -5.11 3.87
CA GLY A 128 6.44 -4.50 4.52
C GLY A 128 7.13 -5.45 5.50
N LEU A 129 6.37 -6.16 6.33
CA LEU A 129 6.92 -7.13 7.28
C LEU A 129 7.52 -8.34 6.59
N GLN A 130 6.88 -8.86 5.55
CA GLN A 130 7.42 -9.94 4.72
C GLN A 130 8.80 -9.55 4.16
N CYS A 131 8.93 -8.34 3.59
CA CYS A 131 10.22 -7.85 3.10
C CYS A 131 11.31 -7.84 4.18
N ALA A 132 10.98 -7.47 5.42
CA ALA A 132 11.93 -7.48 6.52
C ALA A 132 12.26 -8.90 7.00
N HIS A 133 11.26 -9.78 7.09
CA HIS A 133 11.41 -11.17 7.52
C HIS A 133 12.17 -12.03 6.49
N ASP A 134 12.00 -11.75 5.20
CA ASP A 134 12.80 -12.35 4.12
C ASP A 134 14.28 -11.95 4.20
N GLY A 135 14.56 -10.84 4.88
CA GLY A 135 15.89 -10.48 5.36
C GLY A 135 16.72 -9.62 4.41
N ILE A 136 17.89 -9.24 4.90
CA ILE A 136 18.89 -8.47 4.15
C ILE A 136 20.21 -9.25 4.04
N PRO A 137 20.92 -9.13 2.91
CA PRO A 137 22.23 -9.74 2.75
C PRO A 137 23.26 -8.98 3.59
N VAL A 138 23.95 -9.71 4.46
CA VAL A 138 25.12 -9.24 5.22
C VAL A 138 26.22 -10.28 5.02
N ASP A 139 27.32 -9.89 4.39
CA ASP A 139 28.48 -10.75 4.11
C ASP A 139 28.11 -12.08 3.41
N GLY A 140 27.17 -12.02 2.47
CA GLY A 140 26.71 -13.18 1.69
C GLY A 140 25.67 -14.06 2.39
N THR A 141 25.31 -13.77 3.64
CA THR A 141 24.25 -14.47 4.38
C THR A 141 23.01 -13.59 4.50
N ILE A 142 21.82 -14.16 4.29
CA ILE A 142 20.55 -13.45 4.44
C ILE A 142 20.12 -13.53 5.90
N TYR A 143 19.94 -12.38 6.55
CA TYR A 143 19.48 -12.28 7.94
C TYR A 143 18.07 -11.70 8.01
N PRO A 144 17.09 -12.45 8.53
CA PRO A 144 15.75 -11.93 8.85
C PRO A 144 15.81 -10.76 9.83
N ILE A 145 15.02 -9.72 9.56
CA ILE A 145 14.91 -8.55 10.44
C ILE A 145 13.56 -8.56 11.13
N ILE A 146 13.57 -8.66 12.46
CA ILE A 146 12.37 -8.63 13.30
C ILE A 146 12.15 -7.20 13.78
N HIS A 147 10.94 -6.66 13.63
CA HIS A 147 10.62 -5.28 13.96
C HIS A 147 10.54 -5.02 15.48
N ARG A 148 9.94 -5.92 16.26
CA ARG A 148 9.86 -5.90 17.75
C ARG A 148 9.04 -4.76 18.37
N ASP A 149 8.36 -3.95 17.58
CA ASP A 149 7.54 -2.82 18.07
C ASP A 149 6.38 -2.49 17.12
N ILE A 150 5.70 -3.52 16.61
CA ILE A 150 4.51 -3.35 15.79
C ILE A 150 3.38 -2.79 16.63
N LYS A 151 2.90 -1.58 16.26
CA LYS A 151 1.77 -0.90 16.88
C LYS A 151 1.25 0.21 15.96
N PRO A 152 0.00 0.68 16.13
CA PRO A 152 -0.57 1.72 15.26
C PRO A 152 0.21 3.04 15.20
N SER A 153 0.96 3.42 16.25
CA SER A 153 1.73 4.66 16.23
C SER A 153 2.98 4.57 15.36
N ASN A 154 3.44 3.37 15.02
CA ASN A 154 4.59 3.12 14.14
C ASN A 154 4.15 2.81 12.70
N MET A 155 2.87 2.98 12.39
CA MET A 155 2.34 2.89 11.04
C MET A 155 1.89 4.28 10.61
N LEU A 156 2.51 4.83 9.57
CA LEU A 156 2.12 6.12 9.02
C LEU A 156 1.32 5.91 7.74
N VAL A 157 0.16 6.54 7.67
CA VAL A 157 -0.73 6.49 6.51
C VAL A 157 -0.61 7.82 5.79
N ILE A 158 -0.09 7.78 4.56
CA ILE A 158 0.12 8.95 3.71
C ILE A 158 -0.81 8.89 2.50
N GLN A 159 -1.03 10.03 1.87
CA GLN A 159 -1.64 10.11 0.55
C GLN A 159 -0.53 10.25 -0.48
N ASP A 160 -0.21 9.16 -1.15
CA ASP A 160 0.70 9.14 -2.28
C ASP A 160 -0.05 9.50 -3.58
N SER A 161 0.55 10.36 -4.39
CA SER A 161 -0.05 10.81 -5.64
C SER A 161 -0.20 9.72 -6.69
N SER A 162 0.50 8.59 -6.55
CA SER A 162 0.54 7.46 -7.49
C SER A 162 -0.23 6.26 -6.95
N PHE A 163 -0.08 5.95 -5.66
CA PHE A 163 -0.63 4.76 -5.01
C PHE A 163 -1.88 5.02 -4.16
N GLY A 164 -2.26 6.29 -3.95
CA GLY A 164 -3.35 6.66 -3.05
C GLY A 164 -2.93 6.48 -1.59
N GLU A 165 -3.78 5.85 -0.79
CA GLU A 165 -3.48 5.61 0.62
C GLU A 165 -2.36 4.57 0.77
N LEU A 166 -1.17 5.04 1.16
CA LEU A 166 0.03 4.21 1.35
C LEU A 166 0.36 4.12 2.84
N VAL A 167 0.56 2.90 3.33
CA VAL A 167 1.04 2.64 4.69
C VAL A 167 2.56 2.47 4.67
N LYS A 168 3.23 3.23 5.54
CA LYS A 168 4.67 3.21 5.78
C LYS A 168 4.94 2.76 7.21
N ILE A 169 5.64 1.63 7.35
CA ILE A 169 6.15 1.11 8.61
C ILE A 169 7.33 1.98 9.03
N LEU A 170 7.25 2.51 10.25
CA LEU A 170 8.28 3.33 10.86
C LEU A 170 9.10 2.49 11.86
N ASP A 171 10.35 2.88 12.06
CA ASP A 171 11.15 2.48 13.24
C ASP A 171 11.32 0.96 13.45
N PHE A 172 12.01 0.29 12.51
CA PHE A 172 12.51 -1.07 12.72
C PHE A 172 13.55 -1.11 13.84
N GLY A 173 13.10 -1.33 15.09
CA GLY A 173 13.92 -1.84 16.18
C GLY A 173 15.11 -1.00 16.68
N ILE A 174 15.46 0.13 16.06
CA ILE A 174 16.70 0.91 16.29
C ILE A 174 16.95 1.20 17.79
N ALA A 175 15.89 1.36 18.58
CA ALA A 175 15.99 1.71 20.00
C ALA A 175 16.03 0.53 20.99
N LYS A 176 15.59 -0.70 20.63
CA LYS A 176 15.43 -1.80 21.60
C LYS A 176 16.65 -2.74 21.70
N LEU A 177 17.52 -2.80 20.69
CA LEU A 177 18.79 -3.55 20.77
C LEU A 177 19.83 -2.90 21.70
N LEU A 178 19.58 -1.65 22.08
CA LEU A 178 20.37 -0.92 23.05
C LEU A 178 20.08 -1.37 24.51
N GLN A 179 19.03 -2.18 24.73
CA GLN A 179 18.67 -2.78 26.04
C GLN A 179 19.23 -4.19 26.25
N GLY A 180 20.05 -4.70 25.33
CA GLY A 180 20.59 -6.07 25.34
C GLY A 180 21.60 -6.40 26.44
N ASN A 181 21.52 -5.77 27.62
CA ASN A 181 22.18 -6.24 28.83
C ASN A 181 21.16 -7.02 29.66
N LYS A 182 21.52 -8.28 29.97
CA LYS A 182 20.71 -9.29 30.68
C LYS A 182 20.16 -8.85 32.06
N ASP A 183 20.57 -7.70 32.58
CA ASP A 183 20.24 -7.24 33.94
C ASP A 183 19.23 -6.07 34.01
N GLN A 184 18.61 -5.64 32.89
CA GLN A 184 17.68 -4.51 32.92
C GLN A 184 16.20 -4.91 32.81
N THR A 185 15.72 -5.65 33.80
CA THR A 185 14.28 -5.81 34.12
C THR A 185 13.60 -4.50 34.57
N LYS A 186 14.32 -3.37 34.64
CA LYS A 186 13.82 -2.11 35.22
C LYS A 186 13.30 -1.08 34.22
N PHE A 187 13.53 -1.22 32.91
CA PHE A 187 13.06 -0.24 31.93
C PHE A 187 12.64 -0.88 30.60
N TYR A 188 11.54 -1.61 30.60
CA TYR A 188 10.85 -1.98 29.36
C TYR A 188 10.25 -0.71 28.72
N LEU A 189 11.03 -0.01 27.88
CA LEU A 189 10.63 1.21 27.15
C LEU A 189 9.78 0.92 25.89
N GLY A 190 9.13 -0.24 25.83
CA GLY A 190 8.18 -0.59 24.78
C GLY A 190 6.73 -0.36 25.21
N THR A 191 5.82 -0.25 24.24
CA THR A 191 4.39 -0.32 24.55
C THR A 191 4.03 -1.76 24.87
N LEU A 192 4.06 -2.12 26.16
CA LEU A 192 3.84 -3.48 26.67
C LEU A 192 2.59 -4.14 26.08
N ALA A 193 1.56 -3.35 25.80
CA ALA A 193 0.25 -3.80 25.32
C ALA A 193 0.25 -4.56 23.97
N TYR A 194 1.30 -4.43 23.16
CA TYR A 194 1.45 -5.15 21.88
C TYR A 194 2.55 -6.21 21.91
N SER A 195 3.26 -6.37 23.03
CA SER A 195 4.43 -7.26 23.09
C SER A 195 4.00 -8.72 23.14
N SER A 196 4.72 -9.58 22.42
CA SER A 196 4.49 -11.02 22.48
C SER A 196 4.95 -11.62 23.81
N PRO A 197 4.37 -12.76 24.26
CA PRO A 197 4.78 -13.43 25.50
C PRO A 197 6.30 -13.66 25.57
N GLU A 198 6.89 -14.21 24.51
CA GLU A 198 8.33 -14.50 24.43
C GLU A 198 9.21 -13.23 24.45
N GLN A 199 8.69 -12.10 23.94
CA GLN A 199 9.36 -10.80 24.04
C GLN A 199 9.35 -10.24 25.46
N MET A 200 8.34 -10.58 26.25
CA MET A 200 8.30 -10.20 27.67
C MET A 200 9.20 -11.11 28.53
N GLU A 201 9.44 -12.35 28.09
CA GLU A 201 10.38 -13.27 28.75
C GLU A 201 11.85 -12.98 28.40
N GLY A 202 12.12 -12.09 27.44
CA GLY A 202 13.47 -11.80 26.98
C GLY A 202 14.12 -12.95 26.21
N LYS A 203 13.31 -13.83 25.62
CA LYS A 203 13.79 -14.92 24.75
C LYS A 203 14.25 -14.35 23.41
N GLU A 204 15.04 -15.16 22.68
CA GLU A 204 15.34 -14.88 21.27
C GLU A 204 14.03 -14.85 20.47
N LEU A 205 13.89 -13.83 19.64
CA LEU A 205 12.66 -13.55 18.88
C LEU A 205 12.84 -13.95 17.43
N ASP A 206 11.77 -14.48 16.86
CA ASP A 206 11.64 -14.67 15.43
C ASP A 206 10.46 -13.85 14.87
N ASN A 207 10.15 -14.03 13.60
CA ASN A 207 9.09 -13.31 12.90
C ASN A 207 7.70 -13.51 13.52
N ARG A 208 7.49 -14.58 14.28
CA ARG A 208 6.21 -14.89 14.92
C ARG A 208 5.90 -13.97 16.09
N SER A 209 6.91 -13.27 16.64
CA SER A 209 6.72 -12.20 17.62
C SER A 209 6.08 -10.95 16.99
N ASP A 210 6.49 -10.59 15.76
CA ASP A 210 5.84 -9.52 15.00
C ASP A 210 4.42 -9.92 14.58
N ILE A 211 4.18 -11.19 14.25
CA ILE A 211 2.84 -11.72 13.92
C ILE A 211 1.88 -11.59 15.10
N TYR A 212 2.34 -11.88 16.32
CA TYR A 212 1.52 -11.66 17.52
C TYR A 212 1.13 -10.19 17.69
N SER A 213 2.12 -9.31 17.56
CA SER A 213 1.94 -7.86 17.68
C SER A 213 1.00 -7.31 16.59
N LEU A 214 1.11 -7.83 15.37
CA LEU A 214 0.20 -7.57 14.26
C LEU A 214 -1.23 -8.06 14.57
N GLY A 215 -1.38 -9.23 15.19
CA GLY A 215 -2.67 -9.74 15.69
C GLY A 215 -3.36 -8.76 16.65
N VAL A 216 -2.60 -8.23 17.61
CA VAL A 216 -3.11 -7.22 18.56
C VAL A 216 -3.58 -5.97 17.82
N MET A 217 -2.76 -5.48 16.89
CA MET A 217 -3.07 -4.30 16.09
C MET A 217 -4.28 -4.51 15.16
N MET A 218 -4.39 -5.67 14.49
CA MET A 218 -5.52 -5.99 13.63
C MET A 218 -6.84 -6.02 14.40
N PHE A 219 -6.84 -6.59 15.60
CA PHE A 219 -8.01 -6.59 16.47
C PHE A 219 -8.43 -5.15 16.83
N GLU A 220 -7.47 -4.31 17.21
CA GLU A 220 -7.72 -2.91 17.54
C GLU A 220 -8.21 -2.10 16.33
N MET A 221 -7.65 -2.33 15.14
CA MET A 221 -8.10 -1.69 13.90
C MET A 221 -9.58 -1.98 13.58
N LEU A 222 -10.03 -3.21 13.84
CA LEU A 222 -11.39 -3.66 13.56
C LEU A 222 -12.40 -3.21 14.62
N THR A 223 -12.00 -3.20 15.90
CA THR A 223 -12.92 -2.96 17.02
C THR A 223 -12.78 -1.60 17.69
N GLY A 224 -11.69 -0.88 17.41
CA GLY A 224 -11.28 0.33 18.13
C GLY A 224 -10.83 0.07 19.58
N LYS A 225 -10.71 -1.20 20.01
CA LYS A 225 -10.39 -1.59 21.39
C LYS A 225 -9.33 -2.69 21.40
N MET A 226 -8.55 -2.78 22.47
CA MET A 226 -7.50 -3.81 22.58
C MET A 226 -8.10 -5.21 22.78
N PRO A 227 -7.51 -6.30 22.26
CA PRO A 227 -7.96 -7.66 22.57
C PRO A 227 -7.70 -8.05 24.02
N LEU A 228 -6.66 -7.47 24.63
CA LEU A 228 -6.19 -7.74 25.98
C LEU A 228 -6.09 -6.42 26.78
N VAL A 229 -6.52 -6.45 28.04
CA VAL A 229 -6.46 -5.30 28.94
C VAL A 229 -5.84 -5.73 30.26
N ALA A 230 -4.69 -5.17 30.60
CA ALA A 230 -4.06 -5.40 31.89
C ALA A 230 -4.72 -4.53 32.98
N PRO A 231 -4.83 -5.01 34.22
CA PRO A 231 -5.42 -4.25 35.33
C PRO A 231 -4.59 -3.01 35.71
N THR A 232 -3.28 -3.03 35.44
CA THR A 232 -2.38 -1.89 35.63
C THR A 232 -1.39 -1.80 34.47
N HIS A 233 -0.75 -0.64 34.29
CA HIS A 233 0.31 -0.45 33.28
C HIS A 233 1.68 -1.01 33.70
N SER A 234 1.73 -1.81 34.77
CA SER A 234 2.99 -2.43 35.23
C SER A 234 3.43 -3.56 34.30
N PHE A 235 4.74 -3.81 34.25
CA PHE A 235 5.30 -4.94 33.52
C PHE A 235 4.67 -6.28 33.96
N GLY A 236 4.57 -6.52 35.27
CA GLY A 236 4.01 -7.78 35.81
C GLY A 236 2.54 -8.01 35.43
N ALA A 237 1.73 -6.95 35.39
CA ALA A 237 0.34 -7.05 34.95
C ALA A 237 0.24 -7.41 33.48
N TRP A 238 1.00 -6.73 32.60
CA TRP A 238 1.04 -7.06 31.17
C TRP A 238 1.64 -8.45 30.92
N TYR A 239 2.66 -8.85 31.68
CA TYR A 239 3.26 -10.18 31.59
C TYR A 239 2.20 -11.26 31.81
N LYS A 240 1.45 -11.16 32.93
CA LYS A 240 0.35 -12.07 33.25
C LYS A 240 -0.74 -12.04 32.17
N THR A 241 -1.12 -10.86 31.69
CA THR A 241 -2.14 -10.70 30.65
C THR A 241 -1.73 -11.37 29.35
N HIS A 242 -0.52 -11.13 28.85
CA HIS A 242 -0.07 -11.73 27.59
C HIS A 242 0.11 -13.24 27.70
N HIS A 243 0.53 -13.78 28.85
CA HIS A 243 0.76 -15.23 29.03
C HIS A 243 -0.51 -16.03 29.31
N SER A 244 -1.42 -15.50 30.13
CA SER A 244 -2.47 -16.33 30.75
C SER A 244 -3.90 -15.88 30.48
N VAL A 245 -4.10 -14.64 30.01
CA VAL A 245 -5.46 -14.13 29.74
C VAL A 245 -5.82 -14.42 28.29
N GLU A 246 -6.97 -15.04 28.07
CA GLU A 246 -7.51 -15.23 26.73
C GLU A 246 -7.89 -13.88 26.11
N PRO A 247 -7.61 -13.66 24.82
CA PRO A 247 -8.05 -12.44 24.14
C PRO A 247 -9.57 -12.40 24.08
N ARG A 248 -10.15 -11.21 24.30
CA ARG A 248 -11.59 -10.99 24.16
C ARG A 248 -12.06 -11.31 22.75
N SER A 249 -13.26 -11.87 22.61
CA SER A 249 -13.83 -12.14 21.29
C SER A 249 -14.32 -10.86 20.60
N PHE A 250 -14.42 -10.89 19.27
CA PHE A 250 -15.01 -9.77 18.51
C PHE A 250 -16.45 -9.48 18.94
N THR A 251 -17.24 -10.53 19.20
CA THR A 251 -18.64 -10.42 19.62
C THR A 251 -18.78 -9.76 20.99
N GLU A 252 -17.89 -10.05 21.94
CA GLU A 252 -17.88 -9.39 23.26
C GLU A 252 -17.55 -7.89 23.16
N VAL A 253 -16.60 -7.54 22.29
CA VAL A 253 -16.06 -6.18 22.23
C VAL A 253 -16.92 -5.26 21.36
N HIS A 254 -17.45 -5.79 20.25
CA HIS A 254 -18.28 -5.09 19.29
C HIS A 254 -19.35 -6.04 18.69
N PRO A 255 -20.46 -6.30 19.41
CA PRO A 255 -21.49 -7.27 18.99
C PRO A 255 -22.07 -7.04 17.58
N GLY A 256 -22.12 -5.79 17.12
CA GLY A 256 -22.62 -5.43 15.79
C GLY A 256 -21.59 -5.52 14.65
N LEU A 257 -20.36 -5.96 14.92
CA LEU A 257 -19.30 -6.00 13.91
C LEU A 257 -19.52 -7.19 12.97
N GLN A 258 -19.76 -6.91 11.70
CA GLN A 258 -19.94 -7.93 10.68
C GLN A 258 -18.62 -8.11 9.92
N ILE A 259 -17.87 -9.16 10.25
CA ILE A 259 -16.62 -9.53 9.57
C ILE A 259 -16.59 -11.03 9.28
N PRO A 260 -15.96 -11.47 8.17
CA PRO A 260 -15.86 -12.89 7.82
C PRO A 260 -15.26 -13.73 8.96
N GLN A 261 -15.82 -14.92 9.20
CA GLN A 261 -15.32 -15.82 10.25
C GLN A 261 -13.85 -16.20 10.04
N GLU A 262 -13.45 -16.36 8.78
CA GLU A 262 -12.07 -16.61 8.39
C GLU A 262 -11.12 -15.49 8.88
N LEU A 263 -11.54 -14.23 8.79
CA LEU A 263 -10.78 -13.10 9.30
C LEU A 263 -10.69 -13.12 10.84
N GLN A 264 -11.80 -13.45 11.51
CA GLN A 264 -11.81 -13.57 12.97
C GLN A 264 -10.81 -14.64 13.42
N ASN A 265 -10.86 -15.82 12.78
CA ASN A 265 -9.97 -16.93 13.07
C ASN A 265 -8.50 -16.57 12.83
N LEU A 266 -8.20 -15.86 11.75
CA LEU A 266 -6.85 -15.37 11.46
C LEU A 266 -6.33 -14.41 12.54
N VAL A 267 -7.12 -13.43 12.96
CA VAL A 267 -6.70 -12.49 14.00
C VAL A 267 -6.48 -13.21 15.33
N MET A 268 -7.38 -14.13 15.69
CA MET A 268 -7.27 -14.90 16.93
C MET A 268 -6.09 -15.88 16.91
N SER A 269 -5.78 -16.50 15.77
CA SER A 269 -4.61 -17.39 15.65
C SER A 269 -3.28 -16.63 15.77
N CYS A 270 -3.21 -15.39 15.28
CA CYS A 270 -2.04 -14.52 15.53
C CYS A 270 -1.82 -14.28 17.03
N LEU A 271 -2.90 -14.24 17.84
CA LEU A 271 -2.87 -14.00 19.28
C LEU A 271 -2.60 -15.25 20.13
N ALA A 272 -2.32 -16.40 19.50
CA ALA A 272 -1.98 -17.63 20.20
C ALA A 272 -0.74 -17.43 21.10
N LYS A 273 -0.77 -18.04 22.28
CA LYS A 273 0.29 -17.85 23.29
C LYS A 273 1.59 -18.50 22.84
N ALA A 274 1.52 -19.75 22.40
CA ALA A 274 2.67 -20.46 21.83
C ALA A 274 2.94 -19.97 20.39
N PRO A 275 4.20 -19.62 20.04
CA PRO A 275 4.54 -19.23 18.67
C PRO A 275 4.25 -20.30 17.61
N SER A 276 4.31 -21.59 17.96
CA SER A 276 3.98 -22.71 17.07
C SER A 276 2.54 -22.70 16.56
N ASP A 277 1.64 -22.08 17.31
CA ASP A 277 0.19 -22.13 17.05
C ASP A 277 -0.27 -20.90 16.26
N ARG A 278 0.65 -19.98 15.95
CA ARG A 278 0.43 -18.80 15.11
C ARG A 278 0.63 -19.15 13.63
N PRO A 279 0.20 -18.29 12.69
CA PRO A 279 0.74 -18.32 11.34
C PRO A 279 2.28 -18.30 11.39
N GLN A 280 2.94 -19.20 10.65
CA GLN A 280 4.39 -19.34 10.76
C GLN A 280 5.12 -18.27 9.96
N THR A 281 4.49 -17.70 8.93
CA THR A 281 5.01 -16.60 8.14
C THR A 281 3.95 -15.53 7.89
N VAL A 282 4.39 -14.30 7.60
CA VAL A 282 3.47 -13.23 7.15
C VAL A 282 2.85 -13.57 5.79
N SER A 283 3.52 -14.39 4.97
CA SER A 283 2.96 -14.95 3.74
C SER A 283 1.68 -15.76 3.98
N ASP A 284 1.58 -16.47 5.11
CA ASP A 284 0.37 -17.23 5.45
C ASP A 284 -0.80 -16.30 5.77
N ILE A 285 -0.52 -15.16 6.41
CA ILE A 285 -1.51 -14.09 6.64
C ILE A 285 -1.98 -13.52 5.30
N LEU A 286 -1.05 -13.19 4.40
CA LEU A 286 -1.37 -12.63 3.08
C LEU A 286 -2.27 -13.54 2.25
N LYS A 287 -2.04 -14.87 2.26
CA LYS A 287 -2.89 -15.84 1.55
C LYS A 287 -4.33 -15.82 2.06
N VAL A 288 -4.52 -15.76 3.38
CA VAL A 288 -5.86 -15.70 3.99
C VAL A 288 -6.54 -14.37 3.66
N LEU A 289 -5.83 -13.24 3.72
CA LEU A 289 -6.36 -11.94 3.32
C LEU A 289 -6.79 -11.93 1.85
N GLU A 290 -5.99 -12.53 0.96
CA GLU A 290 -6.32 -12.67 -0.46
C GLU A 290 -7.57 -13.53 -0.66
N SER A 291 -7.71 -14.65 0.04
CA SER A 291 -8.92 -15.48 -0.02
C SER A 291 -10.16 -14.72 0.45
N ILE A 292 -10.06 -13.98 1.56
CA ILE A 292 -11.15 -13.13 2.05
C ILE A 292 -11.52 -12.07 1.02
N GLU A 293 -10.53 -11.38 0.42
CA GLU A 293 -10.78 -10.37 -0.61
C GLU A 293 -11.46 -10.95 -1.85
N GLN A 294 -11.11 -12.18 -2.25
CA GLN A 294 -11.76 -12.91 -3.34
C GLN A 294 -13.20 -13.31 -2.98
N ASN A 295 -13.42 -13.80 -1.75
CA ASN A 295 -14.73 -14.21 -1.24
C ASN A 295 -15.66 -13.01 -1.04
N TYR A 296 -15.14 -11.85 -0.64
CA TYR A 296 -15.89 -10.59 -0.52
C TYR A 296 -16.31 -10.02 -1.88
N ARG A 297 -15.61 -10.41 -2.96
CA ARG A 297 -15.93 -10.05 -4.35
C ARG A 297 -16.88 -11.04 -5.03
N SER A 298 -17.08 -12.23 -4.45
CA SER A 298 -18.06 -13.21 -4.91
C SER A 298 -19.43 -12.93 -4.26
N PRO A 299 -20.55 -12.85 -4.99
CA PRO A 299 -21.86 -12.74 -4.36
C PRO A 299 -22.08 -13.98 -3.50
N ILE A 300 -22.49 -13.79 -2.24
CA ILE A 300 -22.98 -14.87 -1.37
C ILE A 300 -24.22 -15.46 -2.07
N VAL A 301 -24.03 -16.56 -2.81
CA VAL A 301 -25.14 -17.39 -3.26
C VAL A 301 -25.69 -18.06 -2.02
N GLN A 302 -26.74 -17.47 -1.43
CA GLN A 302 -27.53 -18.17 -0.43
C GLN A 302 -28.22 -19.35 -1.12
N PRO A 303 -28.07 -20.59 -0.63
CA PRO A 303 -28.91 -21.68 -1.07
C PRO A 303 -30.27 -21.60 -0.35
N ASN A 304 -31.33 -21.85 -1.13
CA ASN A 304 -32.71 -22.15 -0.73
C ASN A 304 -33.71 -20.98 -0.71
N ASN A 305 -34.45 -20.84 -1.81
CA ASN A 305 -35.89 -21.11 -1.78
C ASN A 305 -36.41 -21.52 -3.17
N PRO A 306 -37.37 -22.47 -3.28
CA PRO A 306 -37.89 -22.93 -4.57
C PRO A 306 -38.79 -21.88 -5.21
N ALA A 307 -38.68 -21.74 -6.53
CA ALA A 307 -39.48 -20.83 -7.35
C ALA A 307 -40.99 -21.13 -7.28
N PRO A 308 -41.87 -20.11 -7.28
CA PRO A 308 -43.25 -20.27 -7.72
C PRO A 308 -43.38 -20.06 -9.24
N LYS A 309 -44.23 -20.88 -9.87
CA LYS A 309 -44.57 -20.91 -11.29
C LYS A 309 -45.26 -19.61 -11.78
N PRO A 310 -45.22 -19.32 -13.10
CA PRO A 310 -45.76 -18.09 -13.68
C PRO A 310 -47.27 -18.18 -13.97
N VAL A 311 -48.00 -17.09 -13.74
CA VAL A 311 -49.33 -16.83 -14.30
C VAL A 311 -49.33 -15.46 -14.97
N ALA A 312 -49.92 -15.41 -16.16
CA ALA A 312 -49.84 -14.32 -17.12
C ALA A 312 -50.88 -13.20 -16.91
N SER A 313 -50.54 -12.04 -17.51
CA SER A 313 -51.38 -11.11 -18.29
C SER A 313 -51.78 -9.72 -17.71
N ARG A 314 -51.12 -8.72 -18.32
CA ARG A 314 -51.60 -7.46 -18.95
C ARG A 314 -52.17 -6.27 -18.14
N SER A 315 -51.34 -5.19 -18.18
CA SER A 315 -51.62 -3.85 -18.75
C SER A 315 -52.01 -2.67 -17.84
N LEU A 316 -51.00 -1.79 -17.69
CA LEU A 316 -50.98 -0.31 -17.82
C LEU A 316 -51.90 0.55 -16.94
N THR A 317 -51.30 1.29 -16.01
CA THR A 317 -51.29 2.77 -15.97
C THR A 317 -50.40 3.29 -14.83
N MET A 318 -49.67 4.38 -15.08
CA MET A 318 -48.92 5.23 -14.14
C MET A 318 -49.40 6.69 -14.40
N PRO A 319 -49.22 7.71 -13.51
CA PRO A 319 -47.98 7.91 -12.74
C PRO A 319 -47.99 8.70 -11.39
N VAL A 320 -46.81 8.69 -10.71
CA VAL A 320 -46.17 9.71 -9.80
C VAL A 320 -46.80 9.92 -8.40
N GLU A 321 -46.13 10.04 -7.24
CA GLU A 321 -44.75 9.94 -6.69
C GLU A 321 -44.89 9.96 -5.14
N VAL A 322 -43.97 9.35 -4.37
CA VAL A 322 -43.08 10.00 -3.37
C VAL A 322 -42.19 8.93 -2.70
N GLN A 323 -40.95 8.91 -3.18
CA GLN A 323 -39.61 8.62 -2.62
C GLN A 323 -39.35 7.65 -1.42
N PRO A 324 -38.36 6.75 -1.59
CA PRO A 324 -37.66 6.01 -0.52
C PRO A 324 -36.37 6.72 -0.04
N LYS A 325 -35.98 6.52 1.23
CA LYS A 325 -34.68 6.92 1.78
C LYS A 325 -33.57 5.95 1.35
N THR A 326 -32.51 6.51 0.78
CA THR A 326 -31.34 5.89 0.14
C THR A 326 -30.48 5.01 1.07
N LYS A 327 -30.26 3.76 0.66
CA LYS A 327 -29.04 2.99 0.96
C LYS A 327 -27.98 3.41 -0.07
N ALA A 328 -26.78 3.72 0.39
CA ALA A 328 -25.65 4.01 -0.49
C ALA A 328 -25.22 2.73 -1.23
N ASP A 329 -25.18 2.80 -2.56
CA ASP A 329 -24.70 1.74 -3.44
C ASP A 329 -23.21 1.47 -3.19
N VAL A 330 -22.89 0.24 -2.77
CA VAL A 330 -21.53 -0.29 -2.80
C VAL A 330 -21.31 -0.85 -4.21
N GLN A 331 -20.59 -0.13 -5.07
CA GLN A 331 -20.15 -0.63 -6.39
C GLN A 331 -19.20 -1.82 -6.20
N VAL A 332 -19.66 -3.02 -6.58
CA VAL A 332 -18.90 -4.27 -6.50
C VAL A 332 -18.09 -4.41 -7.79
N LEU A 333 -16.75 -4.33 -7.71
CA LEU A 333 -15.88 -4.52 -8.87
C LEU A 333 -16.12 -5.91 -9.51
N PRO A 334 -16.34 -6.00 -10.83
CA PRO A 334 -16.53 -7.28 -11.51
C PRO A 334 -15.30 -8.20 -11.41
N SER A 335 -15.53 -9.51 -11.20
CA SER A 335 -14.48 -10.51 -10.99
C SER A 335 -13.63 -10.72 -12.25
N ASN A 336 -12.34 -11.04 -12.10
CA ASN A 336 -11.46 -11.33 -13.24
C ASN A 336 -11.94 -12.56 -14.03
N ASP A 337 -12.50 -13.55 -13.34
CA ASP A 337 -12.95 -14.81 -13.95
C ASP A 337 -14.17 -14.63 -14.87
N GLU A 338 -15.09 -13.72 -14.53
CA GLU A 338 -16.20 -13.37 -15.41
C GLU A 338 -15.72 -12.66 -16.68
N ILE A 339 -14.75 -11.76 -16.55
CA ILE A 339 -14.16 -11.06 -17.70
C ILE A 339 -13.41 -12.07 -18.58
N LEU A 340 -12.58 -12.94 -18.00
CA LEU A 340 -11.82 -13.96 -18.74
C LEU A 340 -12.70 -14.89 -19.57
N ARG A 341 -13.91 -15.20 -19.09
CA ARG A 341 -14.88 -16.08 -19.79
C ARG A 341 -15.72 -15.36 -20.85
N SER A 342 -15.81 -14.04 -20.81
CA SER A 342 -16.76 -13.26 -21.61
C SER A 342 -16.15 -12.41 -22.72
N VAL A 343 -14.82 -12.32 -22.79
CA VAL A 343 -14.13 -11.45 -23.76
C VAL A 343 -13.23 -12.23 -24.72
N SER A 344 -13.38 -11.95 -26.01
CA SER A 344 -12.51 -12.42 -27.10
C SER A 344 -11.93 -11.21 -27.84
N TRP A 345 -10.76 -11.37 -28.47
CA TRP A 345 -10.20 -10.30 -29.30
C TRP A 345 -11.19 -9.85 -30.37
N PRO A 346 -11.38 -8.54 -30.62
CA PRO A 346 -12.38 -8.08 -31.58
C PRO A 346 -11.96 -8.42 -33.01
N ASP A 347 -12.89 -8.94 -33.82
CA ASP A 347 -12.62 -9.34 -35.21
C ASP A 347 -12.16 -8.17 -36.11
N ASN A 348 -12.53 -6.94 -35.74
CA ASN A 348 -12.15 -5.73 -36.46
C ASN A 348 -10.77 -5.16 -36.05
N LYS A 349 -10.04 -5.85 -35.16
CA LYS A 349 -8.71 -5.45 -34.72
C LYS A 349 -7.64 -6.40 -35.26
N PRO A 350 -6.52 -5.87 -35.76
CA PRO A 350 -5.46 -6.73 -36.28
C PRO A 350 -4.85 -7.57 -35.17
N ILE A 351 -4.40 -8.78 -35.50
CA ILE A 351 -3.58 -9.61 -34.62
C ILE A 351 -2.15 -9.08 -34.69
N ALA A 352 -1.82 -8.13 -33.81
CA ALA A 352 -0.54 -7.45 -33.80
C ALA A 352 -0.23 -6.89 -32.39
N ASP A 353 1.02 -6.48 -32.18
CA ASP A 353 1.48 -5.85 -30.94
C ASP A 353 0.87 -4.45 -30.78
N ILE A 354 -0.38 -4.39 -30.32
CA ILE A 354 -1.16 -3.15 -30.21
C ILE A 354 -1.78 -3.00 -28.83
N VAL A 355 -2.07 -1.75 -28.50
CA VAL A 355 -2.82 -1.35 -27.32
C VAL A 355 -3.97 -0.42 -27.71
N PHE A 356 -5.17 -0.65 -27.18
CA PHE A 356 -6.28 0.27 -27.35
C PHE A 356 -7.29 0.16 -26.19
N PRO A 357 -8.00 1.24 -25.86
CA PRO A 357 -9.02 1.22 -24.84
C PRO A 357 -10.30 0.60 -25.38
N HIS A 358 -11.04 -0.06 -24.51
CA HIS A 358 -12.37 -0.58 -24.81
C HIS A 358 -13.24 -0.47 -23.56
N LYS A 359 -14.55 -0.40 -23.76
CA LYS A 359 -15.53 -0.48 -22.67
C LYS A 359 -16.18 -1.86 -22.73
N ILE A 360 -16.14 -2.59 -21.63
CA ILE A 360 -16.87 -3.86 -21.49
C ILE A 360 -18.03 -3.66 -20.52
N ARG A 361 -19.07 -4.45 -20.66
CA ARG A 361 -20.18 -4.48 -19.70
C ARG A 361 -20.13 -5.79 -18.94
N VAL A 362 -20.04 -5.69 -17.62
CA VAL A 362 -20.02 -6.84 -16.70
C VAL A 362 -21.01 -6.56 -15.59
N ASN A 363 -21.97 -7.45 -15.35
CA ASN A 363 -23.00 -7.31 -14.31
C ASN A 363 -23.71 -5.95 -14.31
N ASN A 364 -24.11 -5.48 -15.50
CA ASN A 364 -24.73 -4.17 -15.72
C ASN A 364 -23.84 -2.93 -15.47
N GLU A 365 -22.60 -3.10 -15.03
CA GLU A 365 -21.61 -2.03 -14.94
C GLU A 365 -20.78 -1.93 -16.21
N VAL A 366 -20.48 -0.70 -16.63
CA VAL A 366 -19.56 -0.44 -17.74
C VAL A 366 -18.17 -0.23 -17.14
N VAL A 367 -17.19 -1.00 -17.59
CA VAL A 367 -15.82 -0.95 -17.06
C VAL A 367 -14.87 -0.45 -18.14
N PRO A 368 -13.99 0.53 -17.84
CA PRO A 368 -12.96 0.95 -18.77
C PRO A 368 -11.83 -0.08 -18.75
N THR A 369 -11.41 -0.49 -19.93
CA THR A 369 -10.37 -1.49 -20.11
C THR A 369 -9.34 -1.03 -21.12
N LEU A 370 -8.10 -1.48 -20.94
CA LEU A 370 -7.02 -1.30 -21.89
C LEU A 370 -6.62 -2.68 -22.41
N TRP A 371 -6.83 -2.91 -23.70
CA TRP A 371 -6.62 -4.19 -24.35
C TRP A 371 -5.24 -4.19 -24.98
N VAL A 372 -4.47 -5.23 -24.70
CA VAL A 372 -3.08 -5.37 -25.10
C VAL A 372 -2.89 -6.72 -25.75
N MET A 373 -2.42 -6.73 -26.99
CA MET A 373 -1.98 -7.96 -27.63
C MET A 373 -0.46 -7.99 -27.73
N LEU A 374 0.12 -9.10 -27.31
CA LEU A 374 1.56 -9.34 -27.27
C LEU A 374 1.84 -10.83 -27.53
N PRO A 375 3.07 -11.23 -27.91
CA PRO A 375 3.46 -12.62 -27.90
C PRO A 375 3.23 -13.24 -26.52
N GLN A 376 2.74 -14.48 -26.45
CA GLN A 376 2.45 -15.17 -25.19
C GLN A 376 3.65 -15.16 -24.21
N GLN A 377 4.86 -15.34 -24.73
CA GLN A 377 6.08 -15.29 -23.93
C GLN A 377 6.32 -13.91 -23.29
N GLU A 378 6.00 -12.82 -23.99
CA GLU A 378 6.13 -11.46 -23.45
C GLU A 378 5.11 -11.17 -22.35
N ILE A 379 3.94 -11.80 -22.43
CA ILE A 379 2.89 -11.72 -21.41
C ILE A 379 3.33 -12.45 -20.14
N ILE A 380 3.81 -13.70 -20.26
CA ILE A 380 4.26 -14.53 -19.13
C ILE A 380 5.39 -13.85 -18.35
N LYS A 381 6.35 -13.23 -19.05
CA LYS A 381 7.45 -12.44 -18.46
C LYS A 381 6.97 -11.29 -17.55
N ARG A 382 5.69 -10.93 -17.59
CA ARG A 382 5.12 -9.73 -16.94
C ARG A 382 3.92 -10.03 -16.05
N PHE A 383 3.70 -11.28 -15.67
CA PHE A 383 2.69 -11.65 -14.67
C PHE A 383 2.97 -11.00 -13.31
N ALA A 384 4.24 -11.00 -12.89
CA ALA A 384 4.73 -10.21 -11.76
C ALA A 384 5.40 -8.95 -12.33
N CYS A 385 4.69 -7.82 -12.28
CA CYS A 385 5.22 -6.54 -12.72
C CYS A 385 4.72 -5.38 -11.86
N ASP A 386 5.56 -4.36 -11.77
CA ASP A 386 5.15 -3.05 -11.27
C ASP A 386 4.37 -2.31 -12.35
N ARG A 387 3.35 -1.58 -11.91
CA ARG A 387 2.43 -0.86 -12.80
C ARG A 387 2.50 0.62 -12.48
N TYR A 388 2.72 1.41 -13.51
CA TYR A 388 2.65 2.86 -13.46
C TYR A 388 1.64 3.35 -14.50
N ASN A 389 0.85 4.36 -14.13
CA ASN A 389 -0.04 5.02 -15.08
C ASN A 389 -0.09 6.53 -14.84
N GLN A 390 -0.24 7.28 -15.93
CA GLN A 390 -0.34 8.73 -15.91
C GLN A 390 -1.10 9.19 -17.15
N PHE A 391 -1.85 10.29 -17.01
CA PHE A 391 -2.50 10.97 -18.10
C PHE A 391 -1.89 12.36 -18.31
N LEU A 392 -1.68 12.73 -19.57
CA LEU A 392 -1.34 14.09 -19.97
C LEU A 392 -2.46 14.63 -20.85
N PHE A 393 -2.67 15.94 -20.83
CA PHE A 393 -3.69 16.60 -21.63
C PHE A 393 -3.11 17.76 -22.40
N LEU A 394 -3.50 17.86 -23.66
CA LEU A 394 -3.20 18.97 -24.54
C LEU A 394 -4.53 19.57 -25.01
N PRO A 395 -4.90 20.79 -24.56
CA PRO A 395 -6.20 21.39 -24.89
C PRO A 395 -6.28 21.96 -26.31
N ALA A 396 -5.14 22.31 -26.93
CA ALA A 396 -5.06 22.94 -28.24
C ALA A 396 -3.80 22.43 -28.99
N PRO A 397 -3.81 22.38 -30.34
CA PRO A 397 -4.83 22.89 -31.26
C PRO A 397 -6.06 21.96 -31.43
N HIS A 398 -5.95 20.71 -30.96
CA HIS A 398 -7.05 19.75 -30.89
C HIS A 398 -7.02 19.04 -29.52
N PRO A 399 -8.09 19.09 -28.71
CA PRO A 399 -8.10 18.48 -27.38
C PRO A 399 -7.79 16.98 -27.39
N MET A 400 -6.67 16.59 -26.79
CA MET A 400 -6.20 15.21 -26.78
C MET A 400 -5.59 14.85 -25.43
N ALA A 401 -5.90 13.65 -24.94
CA ALA A 401 -5.29 13.09 -23.75
C ALA A 401 -4.36 11.93 -24.11
N LEU A 402 -3.13 11.94 -23.60
CA LEU A 402 -2.24 10.80 -23.66
C LEU A 402 -2.43 9.96 -22.40
N TRP A 403 -2.91 8.73 -22.57
CA TRP A 403 -2.98 7.71 -21.54
C TRP A 403 -1.71 6.86 -21.57
N ILE A 404 -0.88 7.00 -20.55
CA ILE A 404 0.36 6.24 -20.39
C ILE A 404 0.10 5.11 -19.40
N THR A 405 0.27 3.87 -19.83
CA THR A 405 0.41 2.72 -18.94
C THR A 405 1.79 2.11 -19.14
N VAL A 406 2.46 1.77 -18.04
CA VAL A 406 3.78 1.15 -18.06
C VAL A 406 3.73 -0.09 -17.18
N ILE A 407 4.16 -1.21 -17.73
CA ILE A 407 4.41 -2.43 -16.98
C ILE A 407 5.92 -2.67 -16.95
N TYR A 408 6.46 -2.81 -15.76
CA TYR A 408 7.89 -2.95 -15.55
C TYR A 408 8.18 -4.28 -14.86
N ASN A 409 9.09 -5.06 -15.43
CA ASN A 409 9.64 -6.24 -14.80
C ASN A 409 11.17 -6.10 -14.79
N ARG A 410 11.80 -6.37 -13.66
CA ARG A 410 13.24 -6.19 -13.49
C ARG A 410 14.09 -7.00 -14.49
N LYS A 411 13.72 -8.26 -14.72
CA LYS A 411 14.48 -9.18 -15.60
C LYS A 411 14.19 -8.93 -17.07
N HIS A 412 12.98 -8.46 -17.38
CA HIS A 412 12.47 -8.37 -18.75
C HIS A 412 12.25 -6.93 -19.24
N GLY A 413 12.67 -5.95 -18.43
CA GLY A 413 12.61 -4.53 -18.73
C GLY A 413 11.19 -3.95 -18.75
N VAL A 414 11.11 -2.77 -19.33
CA VAL A 414 9.89 -1.97 -19.42
C VAL A 414 9.09 -2.31 -20.68
N LYS A 415 7.76 -2.35 -20.55
CA LYS A 415 6.85 -2.32 -21.70
C LYS A 415 5.92 -1.13 -21.55
N TRP A 416 5.99 -0.25 -22.55
CA TRP A 416 5.18 0.94 -22.62
C TRP A 416 3.91 0.68 -23.43
N LEU A 417 2.79 1.16 -22.91
CA LEU A 417 1.46 0.96 -23.47
C LEU A 417 0.74 2.32 -23.59
N PRO A 418 1.24 3.24 -24.44
CA PRO A 418 0.63 4.55 -24.61
C PRO A 418 -0.60 4.47 -25.51
N TYR A 419 -1.62 5.29 -25.22
CA TYR A 419 -2.75 5.51 -26.11
C TYR A 419 -3.13 6.99 -26.16
N TYR A 420 -3.42 7.48 -27.37
CA TYR A 420 -3.79 8.88 -27.61
C TYR A 420 -5.31 8.96 -27.77
N LEU A 421 -5.97 9.50 -26.76
CA LEU A 421 -7.42 9.61 -26.67
C LEU A 421 -7.88 10.97 -27.22
N ASP A 422 -8.58 10.93 -28.34
CA ASP A 422 -9.21 12.11 -28.94
C ASP A 422 -10.45 12.51 -28.13
N LEU A 423 -10.37 13.64 -27.43
CA LEU A 423 -11.44 14.14 -26.56
C LEU A 423 -12.49 14.96 -27.34
N LYS A 424 -12.40 15.11 -28.66
CA LYS A 424 -13.52 15.61 -29.47
C LYS A 424 -14.47 14.50 -29.92
N THR A 425 -14.00 13.25 -29.96
CA THR A 425 -14.86 12.10 -30.25
C THR A 425 -15.76 11.72 -29.07
N THR A 426 -16.97 11.24 -29.37
CA THR A 426 -17.88 10.66 -28.35
C THR A 426 -17.20 9.54 -27.57
N PHE A 427 -16.46 8.67 -28.26
CA PHE A 427 -15.75 7.57 -27.64
C PHE A 427 -14.70 8.05 -26.63
N GLY A 428 -13.85 9.02 -26.99
CA GLY A 428 -12.83 9.52 -26.08
C GLY A 428 -13.41 10.23 -24.88
N GLN A 429 -14.49 10.99 -25.07
CA GLN A 429 -15.25 11.62 -23.99
C GLN A 429 -15.85 10.60 -23.02
N GLU A 430 -16.48 9.55 -23.54
CA GLU A 430 -17.04 8.48 -22.72
C GLU A 430 -15.97 7.74 -21.92
N ILE A 431 -14.84 7.38 -22.55
CA ILE A 431 -13.74 6.70 -21.86
C ILE A 431 -13.13 7.59 -20.78
N ALA A 432 -12.89 8.87 -21.05
CA ALA A 432 -12.31 9.80 -20.07
C ALA A 432 -13.21 9.94 -18.83
N ARG A 433 -14.52 10.13 -19.03
CA ARG A 433 -15.50 10.18 -17.92
C ARG A 433 -15.59 8.86 -17.18
N LEU A 434 -15.56 7.75 -17.91
CA LEU A 434 -15.63 6.43 -17.32
C LEU A 434 -14.42 6.18 -16.41
N LEU A 435 -13.21 6.47 -16.88
CA LEU A 435 -11.97 6.40 -16.09
C LEU A 435 -12.01 7.32 -14.85
N ALA A 436 -12.51 8.54 -15.00
CA ALA A 436 -12.66 9.49 -13.90
C ALA A 436 -13.64 9.00 -12.83
N ASN A 437 -14.76 8.39 -13.26
CA ASN A 437 -15.82 7.92 -12.38
C ASN A 437 -15.43 6.62 -11.66
N THR A 438 -14.92 5.62 -12.40
CA THR A 438 -14.54 4.33 -11.82
C THR A 438 -13.28 4.43 -10.96
N GLY A 439 -12.33 5.28 -11.34
CA GLY A 439 -11.05 5.44 -10.64
C GLY A 439 -10.09 4.26 -10.78
N TYR A 440 -10.38 3.33 -11.69
CA TYR A 440 -9.51 2.23 -12.08
C TYR A 440 -9.87 1.79 -13.50
N TYR A 441 -8.96 1.02 -14.12
CA TYR A 441 -9.22 0.28 -15.35
C TYR A 441 -8.59 -1.11 -15.27
N ARG A 442 -9.07 -2.03 -16.12
CA ARG A 442 -8.48 -3.36 -16.27
C ARG A 442 -7.57 -3.41 -17.50
N LEU A 443 -6.37 -3.92 -17.33
CA LEU A 443 -5.43 -4.20 -18.41
C LEU A 443 -5.61 -5.66 -18.83
N LEU A 444 -6.16 -5.91 -20.01
CA LEU A 444 -6.45 -7.25 -20.54
C LEU A 444 -5.38 -7.63 -21.55
N PHE A 445 -4.75 -8.78 -21.34
CA PHE A 445 -3.72 -9.33 -22.23
C PHE A 445 -4.29 -10.44 -23.11
N PHE A 446 -4.01 -10.36 -24.41
CA PHE A 446 -4.32 -11.39 -25.39
C PHE A 446 -3.03 -11.88 -26.05
N ALA A 447 -2.80 -13.18 -26.03
CA ALA A 447 -1.70 -13.79 -26.77
C ALA A 447 -2.01 -13.79 -28.27
N ARG A 448 -1.04 -13.44 -29.12
CA ARG A 448 -1.19 -13.54 -30.59
C ARG A 448 -1.45 -14.97 -31.04
N GLU A 449 -0.88 -15.91 -30.29
CA GLU A 449 -0.96 -17.35 -30.51
C GLU A 449 -2.35 -17.91 -30.13
N ALA A 450 -3.12 -17.19 -29.29
CA ALA A 450 -4.44 -17.58 -28.83
C ALA A 450 -5.38 -16.36 -28.66
N PRO A 451 -5.72 -15.64 -29.75
CA PRO A 451 -6.44 -14.37 -29.68
C PRO A 451 -7.90 -14.53 -29.22
N SER A 452 -8.45 -15.74 -29.31
CA SER A 452 -9.82 -16.04 -28.89
C SER A 452 -10.03 -16.02 -27.38
N ARG A 453 -8.96 -15.91 -26.56
CA ARG A 453 -9.04 -15.94 -25.10
C ARG A 453 -8.17 -14.86 -24.47
N CYS A 454 -8.75 -14.10 -23.53
CA CYS A 454 -7.96 -13.26 -22.65
C CYS A 454 -7.06 -14.13 -21.79
N SER A 455 -5.75 -13.85 -21.81
CA SER A 455 -4.72 -14.65 -21.16
C SER A 455 -4.46 -14.19 -19.73
N HIS A 456 -4.57 -12.89 -19.44
CA HIS A 456 -4.26 -12.33 -18.13
C HIS A 456 -4.93 -10.96 -17.93
N ILE A 457 -5.25 -10.62 -16.68
CA ILE A 457 -5.88 -9.34 -16.33
C ILE A 457 -5.14 -8.71 -15.15
N LEU A 458 -4.76 -7.44 -15.30
CA LEU A 458 -4.23 -6.62 -14.22
C LEU A 458 -5.18 -5.47 -13.89
N LEU A 459 -5.27 -5.11 -12.61
CA LEU A 459 -5.98 -3.93 -12.15
C LEU A 459 -5.01 -2.75 -12.05
N CYS A 460 -5.37 -1.64 -12.67
CA CYS A 460 -4.66 -0.37 -12.57
C CYS A 460 -5.56 0.67 -11.90
N SER A 461 -5.21 1.09 -10.69
CA SER A 461 -5.86 2.22 -10.02
C SER A 461 -5.41 3.54 -10.61
N ILE A 462 -6.31 4.52 -10.68
CA ILE A 462 -6.05 5.86 -11.15
C ILE A 462 -6.06 6.79 -9.94
N ALA A 463 -4.99 7.57 -9.76
CA ALA A 463 -4.88 8.53 -8.68
C ALA A 463 -6.03 9.55 -8.68
N ALA A 464 -6.51 9.96 -7.51
CA ALA A 464 -7.66 10.88 -7.38
C ALA A 464 -7.46 12.20 -8.13
N ALA A 465 -6.25 12.78 -8.10
CA ALA A 465 -5.94 13.99 -8.85
C ALA A 465 -6.04 13.77 -10.38
N GLN A 466 -5.59 12.61 -10.88
CA GLN A 466 -5.72 12.25 -12.29
C GLN A 466 -7.18 12.02 -12.68
N ARG A 467 -8.02 11.49 -11.77
CA ARG A 467 -9.47 11.36 -11.98
C ARG A 467 -10.16 12.71 -12.13
N GLN A 468 -9.87 13.65 -11.21
CA GLN A 468 -10.41 15.01 -11.26
C GLN A 468 -10.00 15.72 -12.56
N ASN A 469 -8.72 15.59 -12.93
CA ASN A 469 -8.19 16.09 -14.20
C ASN A 469 -8.95 15.50 -15.40
N LEU A 470 -9.12 14.18 -15.48
CA LEU A 470 -9.84 13.51 -16.58
C LEU A 470 -11.29 14.01 -16.70
N GLU A 471 -11.98 14.21 -15.58
CA GLU A 471 -13.34 14.76 -15.58
C GLU A 471 -13.36 16.21 -16.10
N GLN A 472 -12.44 17.04 -15.63
CA GLN A 472 -12.29 18.42 -16.07
C GLN A 472 -11.94 18.51 -17.56
N TRP A 473 -10.96 17.76 -18.03
CA TRP A 473 -10.53 17.76 -19.43
C TRP A 473 -11.65 17.29 -20.36
N ALA A 474 -12.44 16.31 -19.95
CA ALA A 474 -13.62 15.88 -20.69
C ALA A 474 -14.61 17.04 -20.87
N LYS A 475 -14.90 17.81 -19.80
CA LYS A 475 -15.79 18.98 -19.85
C LYS A 475 -15.21 20.11 -20.72
N GLU A 476 -13.94 20.48 -20.50
CA GLU A 476 -13.26 21.55 -21.24
C GLU A 476 -13.21 21.27 -22.75
N SER A 477 -12.91 20.04 -23.14
CA SER A 477 -12.79 19.63 -24.55
C SER A 477 -14.10 19.74 -25.33
N GLN A 478 -15.26 19.75 -24.66
CA GLN A 478 -16.55 19.98 -25.32
C GLN A 478 -16.69 21.42 -25.79
N ILE A 479 -16.21 22.37 -24.97
CA ILE A 479 -16.36 23.81 -25.19
C ILE A 479 -15.25 24.33 -26.11
N SER A 480 -14.06 23.73 -26.06
CA SER A 480 -12.93 24.13 -26.89
C SER A 480 -13.20 23.95 -28.39
N ALA A 481 -12.98 25.03 -29.14
CA ALA A 481 -12.96 24.99 -30.60
C ALA A 481 -11.83 24.07 -31.07
N SER A 482 -12.15 23.13 -31.97
CA SER A 482 -11.16 22.28 -32.64
C SER A 482 -11.04 22.76 -34.07
N SER A 483 -10.00 23.52 -34.37
CA SER A 483 -9.79 24.13 -35.69
C SER A 483 -8.76 23.41 -36.55
N VAL A 484 -8.18 22.30 -36.07
CA VAL A 484 -6.97 21.67 -36.66
C VAL A 484 -7.02 20.14 -36.59
N ASP A 485 -6.28 19.47 -37.49
CA ASP A 485 -6.04 18.02 -37.55
C ASP A 485 -5.56 17.43 -36.20
N PRO A 486 -6.25 16.42 -35.63
CA PRO A 486 -5.83 15.71 -34.40
C PRO A 486 -4.39 15.20 -34.43
N GLN A 487 -3.83 14.92 -35.61
CA GLN A 487 -2.48 14.41 -35.76
C GLN A 487 -1.41 15.38 -35.24
N LEU A 488 -1.64 16.69 -35.30
CA LEU A 488 -0.72 17.69 -34.74
C LEU A 488 -0.64 17.60 -33.22
N SER A 489 -1.78 17.53 -32.53
CA SER A 489 -1.82 17.30 -31.08
C SER A 489 -1.16 15.98 -30.68
N LYS A 490 -1.36 14.93 -31.49
CA LYS A 490 -0.72 13.63 -31.27
C LYS A 490 0.80 13.73 -31.35
N ASN A 491 1.33 14.46 -32.33
CA ASN A 491 2.77 14.66 -32.48
C ASN A 491 3.38 15.43 -31.32
N VAL A 492 2.70 16.47 -30.83
CA VAL A 492 3.13 17.24 -29.63
C VAL A 492 3.17 16.33 -28.41
N LEU A 493 2.10 15.58 -28.14
CA LEU A 493 2.05 14.63 -27.03
C LEU A 493 3.07 13.51 -27.18
N LYS A 494 3.41 13.10 -28.40
CA LYS A 494 4.46 12.11 -28.66
C LYS A 494 5.84 12.65 -28.27
N ASN A 495 6.13 13.92 -28.56
CA ASN A 495 7.39 14.54 -28.15
C ASN A 495 7.48 14.67 -26.62
N GLU A 496 6.39 15.10 -25.97
CA GLU A 496 6.31 15.15 -24.51
C GLU A 496 6.45 13.77 -23.87
N TYR A 497 5.84 12.75 -24.48
CA TYR A 497 5.97 11.36 -24.08
C TYR A 497 7.42 10.88 -24.10
N GLU A 498 8.15 11.10 -25.19
CA GLU A 498 9.58 10.74 -25.26
C GLU A 498 10.41 11.51 -24.23
N ARG A 499 10.07 12.79 -23.97
CA ARG A 499 10.76 13.63 -22.98
C ARG A 499 10.62 13.09 -21.55
N ILE A 500 9.46 12.57 -21.17
CA ILE A 500 9.20 12.09 -19.79
C ILE A 500 9.56 10.62 -19.57
N LYS A 501 9.74 9.82 -20.64
CA LYS A 501 10.10 8.40 -20.54
C LYS A 501 11.32 8.14 -19.63
N PRO A 502 12.45 8.86 -19.74
CA PRO A 502 13.61 8.62 -18.87
C PRO A 502 13.30 8.89 -17.40
N GLN A 503 12.45 9.87 -17.10
CA GLN A 503 12.05 10.19 -15.72
C GLN A 503 11.16 9.10 -15.13
N ILE A 504 10.19 8.61 -15.91
CA ILE A 504 9.32 7.50 -15.50
C ILE A 504 10.14 6.21 -15.36
N LEU A 505 11.05 5.94 -16.30
CA LEU A 505 11.91 4.77 -16.26
C LEU A 505 12.86 4.83 -15.06
N SER A 506 13.49 5.98 -14.80
CA SER A 506 14.34 6.17 -13.63
C SER A 506 13.57 5.96 -12.32
N LYS A 507 12.31 6.42 -12.23
CA LYS A 507 11.44 6.13 -11.08
C LYS A 507 11.18 4.63 -10.94
N LEU A 508 10.85 3.94 -12.03
CA LEU A 508 10.57 2.50 -12.03
C LEU A 508 11.82 1.64 -11.76
N GLU A 509 12.97 2.03 -12.30
CA GLU A 509 14.26 1.36 -12.06
C GLU A 509 14.75 1.62 -10.64
N ALA A 510 14.57 2.82 -10.09
CA ALA A 510 14.82 3.11 -8.69
C ALA A 510 13.90 2.33 -7.74
N MET A 511 12.70 1.95 -8.20
CA MET A 511 11.84 1.01 -7.47
C MET A 511 12.32 -0.44 -7.58
N ALA A 512 13.17 -0.78 -8.57
CA ALA A 512 13.51 -2.14 -8.94
C ALA A 512 14.99 -2.52 -8.83
N THR A 513 15.91 -1.64 -8.44
CA THR A 513 17.37 -1.92 -8.46
C THR A 513 17.93 -2.61 -7.21
N ASP A 514 17.15 -2.90 -6.17
CA ASP A 514 17.72 -3.32 -4.86
C ASP A 514 17.65 -4.84 -4.51
N ILE A 515 18.04 -5.72 -5.46
CA ILE A 515 18.26 -7.18 -5.30
C ILE A 515 19.26 -7.66 -6.40
N PRO A 516 20.48 -8.15 -6.09
CA PRO A 516 21.44 -8.57 -7.13
C PRO A 516 20.94 -9.72 -8.03
N LEU A 517 21.31 -9.69 -9.32
CA LEU A 517 21.14 -10.77 -10.29
C LEU A 517 22.13 -11.94 -10.02
N ASP A 518 21.58 -13.16 -10.12
CA ASP A 518 22.16 -14.51 -10.26
C ASP A 518 23.70 -14.72 -10.39
N LEU A 519 24.22 -15.67 -9.60
CA LEU A 519 25.43 -16.46 -9.90
C LEU A 519 25.03 -17.90 -10.24
N SER A 520 24.80 -18.19 -11.51
CA SER A 520 25.07 -19.51 -12.08
C SER A 520 25.41 -19.37 -13.56
N SER A 521 26.67 -19.70 -13.88
CA SER A 521 27.03 -20.28 -15.18
C SER A 521 26.50 -21.70 -15.27
#